data_AF-X1LDC2-F1
#
_entry.id   AF-X1LDC2-F1
#
_cell.length_a   1.000
_cell.length_b   1.000
_cell.length_c   1.000
_cell.angle_alpha   90.00
_cell.angle_beta   90.00
_cell.angle_gamma   90.00
#
_symmetry.space_group_name_H-M   'P 1'
#
loop_
_entity.id
_entity.type
_entity.pdbx_description
1 polymer ?
#
loop_
_entity_poly.entity_id
_entity_poly.type
_entity_poly.pdbx_seq_one_letter_code
_entity_poly.pdbx_strand_id
1 'polypeptide(L)'
;MDKIQILNELVNTFGISGFEGLIREKIKELFPQVEFKEDEVGNLSTTIGSGGRQIAFVAHMDELGFLINYVEKNGYLSFKEDTPFLSANLITGPPPVQAGL
;
A
#
# COMPACT_ATOMS: atom_id res chain seq x y z
N MET A 1 -8.49 -19.59 4.59
CA MET A 1 -9.04 -18.35 5.20
C MET A 1 -10.32 -17.96 4.50
N ASP A 2 -11.23 -17.30 5.21
CA ASP A 2 -12.39 -16.67 4.60
C ASP A 2 -11.94 -15.48 3.74
N LYS A 3 -12.54 -15.30 2.56
CA LYS A 3 -12.16 -14.25 1.60
C LYS A 3 -12.40 -12.87 2.18
N ILE A 4 -13.47 -12.70 2.95
CA ILE A 4 -13.78 -11.41 3.59
C ILE A 4 -12.72 -11.06 4.62
N GLN A 5 -12.19 -12.05 5.35
CA GLN A 5 -11.09 -11.84 6.31
C GLN A 5 -9.81 -11.40 5.59
N ILE A 6 -9.43 -12.06 4.48
CA ILE A 6 -8.26 -11.68 3.68
C ILE A 6 -8.39 -10.24 3.18
N LEU A 7 -9.55 -9.89 2.61
CA LEU A 7 -9.79 -8.53 2.13
C LEU A 7 -9.72 -7.51 3.26
N ASN A 8 -10.26 -7.84 4.43
CA ASN A 8 -10.21 -6.97 5.60
C ASN A 8 -8.77 -6.74 6.08
N GLU A 9 -7.93 -7.77 6.08
CA GLU A 9 -6.51 -7.62 6.42
C GLU A 9 -5.74 -6.77 5.40
N LEU A 10 -5.95 -7.02 4.10
CA LEU A 10 -5.27 -6.27 3.04
C LEU A 10 -5.69 -4.78 3.03
N VAL A 11 -6.99 -4.50 3.10
CA VAL A 11 -7.52 -3.12 3.01
C VAL A 11 -7.20 -2.25 4.22
N ASN A 12 -7.03 -2.85 5.42
CA ASN A 12 -6.66 -2.09 6.62
C ASN A 12 -5.14 -2.03 6.86
N THR A 13 -4.34 -2.68 6.01
CA THR A 13 -2.89 -2.60 6.14
C THR A 13 -2.39 -1.36 5.41
N PHE A 14 -1.72 -0.47 6.14
CA PHE A 14 -1.15 0.75 5.60
C PHE A 14 -0.19 0.48 4.44
N GLY A 15 -0.34 1.24 3.36
CA GLY A 15 0.52 1.10 2.19
C GLY A 15 0.44 2.28 1.24
N ILE A 16 0.67 3.51 1.69
CA ILE A 16 0.73 4.64 0.75
C ILE A 16 1.90 4.47 -0.23
N SER A 17 1.78 5.07 -1.41
CA SER A 17 2.84 5.04 -2.42
C SER A 17 4.20 5.48 -1.85
N GLY A 18 5.23 4.65 -2.05
CA GLY A 18 6.58 4.80 -1.50
C GLY A 18 6.79 4.25 -0.09
N PHE A 19 5.73 3.78 0.59
CA PHE A 19 5.76 3.21 1.93
C PHE A 19 5.02 1.87 2.00
N GLU A 20 5.09 1.07 0.93
CA GLU A 20 4.34 -0.18 0.78
C GLU A 20 4.92 -1.37 1.59
N GLY A 21 5.90 -1.13 2.46
CA GLY A 21 6.59 -2.20 3.19
C GLY A 21 5.65 -3.07 4.04
N LEU A 22 4.68 -2.47 4.72
CA LEU A 22 3.75 -3.22 5.59
C LEU A 22 2.78 -4.09 4.77
N ILE A 23 2.15 -3.53 3.74
CA ILE A 23 1.26 -4.30 2.87
C ILE A 23 2.01 -5.40 2.12
N ARG A 24 3.27 -5.14 1.73
CA ARG A 24 4.14 -6.15 1.09
C ARG A 24 4.39 -7.35 1.98
N GLU A 25 4.79 -7.13 3.23
CA GLU A 25 5.00 -8.22 4.19
C GLU A 25 3.68 -8.93 4.50
N LYS A 26 2.57 -8.19 4.65
CA LYS A 26 1.23 -8.78 4.83
C LYS A 26 0.85 -9.71 3.68
N ILE A 27 1.12 -9.33 2.43
CA ILE A 27 0.86 -10.19 1.27
C ILE A 27 1.70 -11.48 1.36
N LYS A 28 2.99 -11.39 1.69
CA LYS A 28 3.85 -12.57 1.85
C LYS A 28 3.34 -13.49 2.97
N GLU A 29 2.92 -12.92 4.10
CA GLU A 29 2.37 -13.66 5.25
C GLU A 29 1.07 -14.40 4.92
N LEU A 30 0.16 -13.79 4.15
CA LEU A 30 -1.12 -14.37 3.79
C LEU A 30 -0.99 -15.50 2.74
N PHE A 31 0.09 -15.50 1.97
CA PHE A 31 0.33 -16.46 0.90
C PHE A 31 1.71 -17.13 1.02
N PRO A 32 2.01 -17.82 2.14
CA PRO A 32 3.33 -18.40 2.41
C PRO A 32 3.73 -19.50 1.44
N GLN A 33 2.76 -20.09 0.73
CA GLN A 33 2.99 -21.09 -0.32
C GLN A 33 3.50 -20.50 -1.64
N VAL A 34 3.50 -19.17 -1.79
CA VAL A 34 3.92 -18.49 -3.02
C VAL A 34 5.35 -18.00 -2.86
N GLU A 35 6.21 -18.39 -3.80
CA GLU A 35 7.55 -17.82 -3.91
C GLU A 35 7.47 -16.46 -4.63
N PHE A 36 7.54 -15.39 -3.84
CA PHE A 36 7.59 -14.03 -4.35
C PHE A 36 9.03 -13.61 -4.65
N LYS A 37 9.21 -12.91 -5.78
CA LYS A 37 10.39 -12.11 -6.07
C LYS A 37 10.05 -10.65 -5.79
N GLU A 38 10.88 -10.00 -4.98
CA GLU A 38 10.83 -8.56 -4.73
C GLU A 38 11.88 -7.85 -5.59
N ASP A 39 11.50 -6.78 -6.28
CA ASP A 39 12.43 -5.94 -7.02
C ASP A 39 13.00 -4.79 -6.16
N GLU A 40 13.91 -3.98 -6.72
CA GLU A 40 14.59 -2.90 -5.98
C GLU A 40 13.64 -1.79 -5.49
N VAL A 41 12.46 -1.65 -6.08
CA VAL A 41 11.43 -0.67 -5.69
C VAL A 41 10.32 -1.30 -4.84
N GLY A 42 10.38 -2.62 -4.60
CA GLY A 42 9.50 -3.35 -3.71
C GLY A 42 8.27 -3.98 -4.36
N ASN A 43 8.20 -4.12 -5.68
CA ASN A 43 7.10 -4.87 -6.30
C ASN A 43 7.24 -6.36 -6.02
N LEU A 44 6.12 -7.04 -5.78
CA LEU A 44 6.06 -8.50 -5.68
C LEU A 44 5.65 -9.11 -7.01
N SER A 45 6.41 -10.10 -7.46
CA SER A 45 6.10 -10.88 -8.66
C SER A 45 6.26 -12.37 -8.42
N THR A 46 5.44 -13.17 -9.09
CA THR A 46 5.55 -14.63 -9.10
C THR A 46 5.07 -15.16 -10.45
N THR A 47 5.59 -16.31 -10.84
CA THR A 47 5.21 -16.98 -12.09
C THR A 47 4.59 -18.32 -11.76
N ILE A 48 3.36 -18.55 -12.21
CA ILE A 48 2.65 -19.81 -12.02
C ILE A 48 2.50 -20.49 -13.38
N GLY A 49 2.92 -21.76 -13.46
CA GLY A 49 2.85 -22.58 -14.67
C GLY A 49 4.07 -22.46 -15.59
N SER A 50 4.00 -23.15 -16.71
CA SER A 50 5.07 -23.21 -17.73
C SER A 50 4.47 -23.26 -19.13
N GLY A 51 5.17 -22.73 -20.14
CA GLY A 51 4.71 -22.72 -21.52
C GLY A 51 5.20 -21.52 -22.33
N GLY A 52 4.80 -21.45 -23.61
CA GLY A 52 5.26 -20.40 -24.53
C GLY A 52 4.45 -19.10 -24.47
N ARG A 53 3.18 -19.15 -24.04
CA ARG A 53 2.33 -17.95 -23.90
C ARG A 53 2.40 -17.44 -22.46
N GLN A 54 2.74 -16.16 -22.32
CA GLN A 54 2.81 -15.48 -21.02
C GLN A 54 1.63 -14.49 -20.89
N ILE A 55 0.99 -14.47 -19.73
CA ILE A 55 -0.09 -13.54 -19.39
C ILE A 55 0.27 -12.91 -18.04
N ALA A 56 0.26 -11.58 -17.97
CA ALA A 56 0.52 -10.84 -16.75
C ALA A 56 -0.79 -10.40 -16.10
N PHE A 57 -0.93 -10.64 -14.80
CA PHE A 57 -1.95 -10.03 -13.96
C PHE A 57 -1.24 -9.03 -13.05
N VAL A 58 -1.73 -7.80 -13.02
CA VAL A 58 -1.13 -6.71 -12.26
C VAL A 58 -2.20 -6.10 -11.38
N ALA A 59 -1.89 -6.00 -10.09
CA ALA A 59 -2.67 -5.28 -9.10
C ALA A 59 -1.68 -4.46 -8.27
N HIS A 60 -1.93 -3.16 -8.14
CA HIS A 60 -1.10 -2.30 -7.32
C HIS A 60 -1.51 -2.48 -5.85
N MET A 61 -0.52 -2.45 -4.95
CA MET A 61 -0.72 -2.63 -3.50
C MET A 61 -0.82 -1.29 -2.76
N ASP A 62 -0.45 -0.21 -3.44
CA ASP A 62 -0.43 1.12 -2.85
C ASP A 62 -1.83 1.73 -2.78
N GLU A 63 -2.02 2.57 -1.78
CA GLU A 63 -3.24 3.35 -1.58
C GLU A 63 -2.96 4.86 -1.61
N LEU A 64 -4.02 5.63 -1.78
CA LEU A 64 -3.97 7.07 -1.67
C LEU A 64 -3.81 7.46 -0.20
N GLY A 65 -2.96 8.45 0.07
CA GLY A 65 -2.78 9.00 1.41
C GLY A 65 -2.03 10.32 1.40
N PHE A 66 -1.69 10.80 2.59
CA PHE A 66 -1.04 12.09 2.77
C PHE A 66 0.29 11.94 3.48
N LEU A 67 1.28 12.73 3.06
CA LEU A 67 2.56 12.87 3.74
C LEU A 67 2.60 14.19 4.50
N ILE A 68 2.81 14.12 5.81
CA ILE A 68 3.02 15.30 6.65
C ILE A 68 4.40 15.86 6.31
N ASN A 69 4.44 17.12 5.89
CA ASN A 69 5.70 17.79 5.55
C ASN A 69 6.13 18.80 6.61
N TYR A 70 5.20 19.28 7.44
CA TYR A 70 5.47 20.31 8.43
C TYR A 70 4.50 20.22 9.61
N VAL A 71 5.02 20.49 10.81
CA VAL A 71 4.23 20.68 12.03
C VAL A 71 4.36 22.15 12.41
N GLU A 72 3.24 22.86 12.36
CA GLU A 72 3.19 24.28 12.71
C GLU A 72 3.35 24.51 14.21
N LYS A 73 3.79 25.72 14.59
CA LYS A 73 3.99 26.12 16.00
C LYS A 73 2.70 26.09 16.83
N ASN A 74 1.55 26.20 16.17
CA ASN A 74 0.21 26.13 16.76
C ASN A 74 -0.33 24.69 16.85
N GLY A 75 0.46 23.69 16.46
CA GLY A 75 0.10 22.27 16.51
C GLY A 75 -0.66 21.73 15.29
N TYR A 76 -0.85 22.53 14.24
CA TYR A 76 -1.46 22.07 12.99
C TYR A 76 -0.46 21.31 12.11
N LEU A 77 -0.96 20.35 11.34
CA LEU A 77 -0.16 19.55 10.40
C LEU A 77 -0.39 20.06 8.99
N SER A 78 0.70 20.31 8.27
CA SER A 78 0.67 20.57 6.84
C SER A 78 1.02 19.30 6.09
N PHE A 79 0.33 19.08 4.96
CA PHE A 79 0.53 17.92 4.11
C PHE A 79 1.05 18.36 2.74
N LYS A 80 1.87 17.53 2.13
CA LYS A 80 2.20 17.64 0.71
C LYS A 80 1.25 16.72 -0.06
N GLU A 81 0.55 17.27 -1.06
CA GLU A 81 -0.16 16.46 -2.03
C GLU A 81 0.87 15.81 -2.96
N ASP A 82 1.30 14.59 -2.66
CA ASP A 82 2.12 13.81 -3.58
C ASP A 82 1.24 13.00 -4.59
N THR A 83 -0.09 13.04 -4.45
CA THR A 83 -1.03 12.38 -5.37
C THR A 83 -1.97 13.38 -6.07
N PRO A 84 -1.96 13.48 -7.41
CA PRO A 84 -2.66 14.54 -8.16
C PRO A 84 -4.20 14.42 -8.22
N PHE A 85 -4.80 13.42 -7.56
CA PHE A 85 -6.23 13.09 -7.70
C PHE A 85 -7.11 13.51 -6.51
N LEU A 86 -6.55 14.16 -5.48
CA LEU A 86 -7.21 14.33 -4.17
C LEU A 86 -7.93 15.67 -3.96
N SER A 87 -7.82 16.63 -4.88
CA SER A 87 -8.35 17.99 -4.68
C SER A 87 -9.88 18.09 -4.60
N ALA A 88 -10.64 17.03 -4.93
CA ALA A 88 -12.10 17.11 -5.08
C ALA A 88 -12.94 16.43 -3.98
N ASN A 89 -12.38 15.59 -3.11
CA ASN A 89 -13.17 14.75 -2.17
C ASN A 89 -12.58 14.64 -0.75
N LEU A 90 -12.01 15.72 -0.21
CA LEU A 90 -11.55 15.75 1.19
C LEU A 90 -12.75 15.77 2.15
N ILE A 91 -13.12 14.61 2.69
CA ILE A 91 -13.96 14.50 3.89
C ILE A 91 -13.03 14.66 5.10
N THR A 92 -13.27 15.69 5.91
CA THR A 92 -12.45 16.00 7.09
C THR A 92 -12.72 15.00 8.22
N GLY A 93 -11.89 13.96 8.30
CA GLY A 93 -11.68 13.14 9.50
C GLY A 93 -10.19 13.12 9.84
N PRO A 94 -9.80 12.84 11.11
CA PRO A 94 -8.38 12.70 11.42
C PRO A 94 -7.81 11.52 10.62
N PRO A 95 -6.78 11.73 9.77
CA PRO A 95 -6.16 10.61 9.07
C PRO A 95 -5.51 9.68 10.08
N PRO A 96 -5.51 8.34 9.86
CA PRO A 96 -4.68 7.45 10.65
C PRO A 96 -3.22 7.89 10.49
N VAL A 97 -2.60 8.31 11.60
CA VAL A 97 -1.20 8.74 11.62
C VAL A 97 -0.35 7.57 12.06
N GLN A 98 0.50 7.06 11.16
CA GLN A 98 1.54 6.12 11.50
C GLN A 98 2.89 6.85 11.47
N ALA A 99 3.48 7.05 12.66
CA ALA A 99 4.81 7.63 12.77
C ALA A 99 5.84 6.57 12.36
N GLY A 100 6.56 6.81 11.27
CA GLY A 100 7.78 6.06 10.97
C GLY A 100 8.85 6.44 12.01
N LEU A 101 9.31 5.47 12.79
CA LEU A 101 10.55 5.54 13.55
C LEU A 101 11.65 4.82 12.76
#